data_AF-A0A849R1P4-F1
#
_entry.id   AF-A0A849R1P4-F1
#
_cell.length_a   1.000
_cell.length_b   1.000
_cell.length_c   1.000
_cell.angle_alpha   90.00
_cell.angle_beta   90.00
_cell.angle_gamma   90.00
#
_symmetry.space_group_name_H-M   'P 1'
#
loop_
_entity.id
_entity.type
_entity.pdbx_description
1 polymer ?
#
loop_
_entity_poly.entity_id
_entity_poly.type
_entity_poly.pdbx_seq_one_letter_code
_entity_poly.pdbx_strand_id
1 'polypeptide(L)' 'TVDEIDNHAPLFNDGLGLDSIDALELGLAIRKKYNVKIEAENEEVVKIFSSVATLADYIKTALG' A
#
# COMPACT_ATOMS: atom_id res chain seq x y z
N THR A 1 13.21 -3.32 -13.13
CA THR A 1 13.85 -2.25 -12.34
C THR A 1 12.77 -1.44 -11.65
N VAL A 2 13.11 -0.46 -10.79
CA VAL A 2 12.08 0.40 -10.17
C VAL A 2 11.26 1.13 -11.24
N ASP A 3 11.90 1.57 -12.32
CA ASP A 3 11.24 2.27 -13.43
C ASP A 3 10.30 1.39 -14.27
N GLU A 4 10.33 0.07 -14.08
CA GLU A 4 9.42 -0.89 -14.75
C GLU A 4 8.15 -1.17 -13.93
N ILE A 5 8.05 -0.64 -12.71
CA ILE A 5 6.87 -0.78 -11.87
C ILE A 5 5.83 0.25 -12.30
N ASP A 6 4.69 -0.21 -12.81
CA ASP A 6 3.52 0.64 -13.01
C ASP A 6 2.89 0.99 -11.65
N ASN A 7 2.89 2.27 -11.31
CA ASN A 7 2.36 2.78 -10.04
C ASN A 7 0.85 2.49 -9.86
N HIS A 8 0.12 2.24 -10.95
CA HIS A 8 -1.31 1.97 -10.94
C HIS A 8 -1.65 0.49 -11.07
N ALA A 9 -0.65 -0.38 -11.28
CA ALA A 9 -0.88 -1.81 -11.33
C ALA A 9 -1.36 -2.33 -9.95
N PRO A 10 -2.17 -3.40 -9.94
CA PRO A 10 -2.53 -4.08 -8.70
C PRO A 10 -1.30 -4.48 -7.89
N LEU A 11 -1.31 -4.29 -6.58
CA LEU A 11 -0.20 -4.77 -5.74
C LEU A 11 -0.20 -6.30 -5.62
N PHE A 12 -1.37 -6.89 -5.45
CA PHE A 12 -1.55 -8.32 -5.21
C PHE A 12 -2.01 -9.07 -6.46
N ASN A 13 -1.92 -10.39 -6.40
CA ASN A 13 -2.35 -11.30 -7.49
C ASN A 13 -1.66 -10.96 -8.81
N ASP A 14 -2.40 -10.66 -9.88
CA ASP A 14 -1.90 -10.54 -11.25
C ASP A 14 -1.07 -9.27 -11.54
N GLY A 15 -0.91 -8.37 -10.57
CA GLY A 15 -0.05 -7.18 -10.73
C GLY A 15 1.38 -7.42 -10.25
N LEU A 16 1.77 -6.84 -9.12
CA LEU A 16 3.11 -7.04 -8.55
C LEU A 16 3.31 -8.40 -7.87
N GLY A 17 2.29 -9.26 -7.83
CA GLY A 17 2.42 -10.62 -7.32
C GLY A 17 2.57 -10.72 -5.81
N LEU A 18 2.26 -9.65 -5.07
CA LEU A 18 2.35 -9.68 -3.61
C LEU A 18 1.29 -10.62 -3.02
N ASP A 19 1.64 -11.21 -1.88
CA ASP A 19 0.74 -12.07 -1.11
C ASP A 19 0.21 -11.38 0.16
N SER A 20 -0.57 -12.13 0.95
CA SER A 20 -1.17 -11.61 2.19
C SER A 20 -0.15 -11.32 3.29
N ILE A 21 1.04 -11.95 3.26
CA ILE A 21 2.12 -11.69 4.22
C ILE A 21 2.78 -10.35 3.86
N ASP A 22 3.04 -10.14 2.57
CA ASP A 22 3.59 -8.87 2.06
C ASP A 22 2.70 -7.67 2.43
N ALA A 23 1.37 -7.83 2.38
CA ALA A 23 0.42 -6.80 2.79
C ALA A 23 0.64 -6.34 4.25
N LEU A 24 0.85 -7.31 5.15
CA LEU A 24 1.08 -7.05 6.57
C LEU A 24 2.43 -6.35 6.78
N GLU A 25 3.48 -6.82 6.09
CA GLU A 25 4.81 -6.22 6.18
C GLU A 25 4.82 -4.79 5.63
N LEU A 26 4.14 -4.54 4.50
CA LEU A 26 3.95 -3.20 3.94
C LEU A 26 3.24 -2.27 4.94
N GLY A 27 2.14 -2.71 5.55
CA GLY A 27 1.43 -1.92 6.56
C GLY A 27 2.31 -1.58 7.77
N LEU A 28 3.10 -2.55 8.26
CA LEU A 28 4.05 -2.34 9.36
C LEU A 28 5.18 -1.38 8.98
N ALA A 29 5.73 -1.52 7.76
CA ALA A 29 6.79 -0.67 7.25
C ALA A 29 6.34 0.78 7.09
N ILE A 30 5.13 1.00 6.55
CA ILE A 30 4.51 2.33 6.42
C ILE A 30 4.33 2.97 7.79
N ARG A 31 3.77 2.22 8.77
CA ARG A 31 3.62 2.70 10.14
C ARG A 31 4.94 3.11 10.76
N LYS A 32 5.97 2.28 10.63
CA LYS A 32 7.28 2.56 11.21
C LYS A 32 7.97 3.76 10.54
N LYS A 33 7.81 3.92 9.23
CA LYS A 33 8.51 4.94 8.44
C LYS A 33 7.84 6.32 8.50
N TYR A 34 6.52 6.34 8.44
CA TYR A 34 5.74 7.59 8.31
C TYR A 34 4.89 7.90 9.54
N ASN A 35 4.88 7.03 10.56
CA ASN A 35 4.00 7.17 11.73
C ASN A 35 2.51 7.23 11.38
N VAL A 36 2.12 6.60 10.26
CA VAL A 36 0.74 6.53 9.75
C VAL A 36 0.14 5.17 10.14
N LYS A 37 -1.08 5.17 10.68
CA LYS A 37 -1.81 3.94 11.03
C LYS A 37 -2.85 3.63 9.96
N ILE A 38 -2.72 2.49 9.29
CA ILE A 38 -3.76 1.94 8.40
C ILE A 38 -4.59 0.94 9.22
N GLU A 39 -5.91 1.13 9.28
CA GLU A 39 -6.80 0.24 10.03
C GLU A 39 -7.35 -0.86 9.11
N ALA A 40 -7.06 -2.12 9.45
CA ALA A 40 -7.36 -3.28 8.61
C ALA A 40 -8.85 -3.66 8.55
N GLU A 41 -9.67 -3.11 9.45
CA GLU A 41 -11.10 -3.44 9.56
C GLU A 41 -12.01 -2.55 8.69
N ASN A 42 -11.44 -1.56 8.00
CA ASN A 42 -12.18 -0.67 7.12
C ASN A 42 -12.17 -1.20 5.67
N GLU A 43 -13.32 -1.19 4.98
CA GLU A 43 -13.42 -1.49 3.54
C GLU A 43 -12.46 -0.65 2.69
N GLU A 44 -12.07 0.52 3.20
CA GLU A 44 -11.08 1.41 2.61
C GLU A 44 -9.68 0.81 2.52
N VAL A 45 -9.34 -0.18 3.36
CA VAL A 45 -8.01 -0.83 3.33
C VAL A 45 -7.74 -1.49 1.99
N VAL A 46 -8.76 -2.07 1.35
CA VAL A 46 -8.64 -2.68 0.02
C VAL A 46 -8.30 -1.64 -1.03
N LYS A 47 -8.86 -0.42 -0.91
CA LYS A 47 -8.56 0.69 -1.82
C LYS A 47 -7.14 1.24 -1.59
N ILE A 48 -6.77 1.40 -0.32
CA ILE A 48 -5.44 1.90 0.08
C ILE A 48 -4.35 0.99 -0.50
N PHE A 49 -4.47 -0.32 -0.33
CA PHE A 49 -3.51 -1.30 -0.83
C PHE A 49 -3.77 -1.76 -2.28
N SER A 50 -4.60 -1.05 -3.06
CA SER A 50 -4.87 -1.47 -4.44
C SER A 50 -3.66 -1.28 -5.37
N SER A 51 -2.89 -0.20 -5.20
CA SER A 51 -1.73 0.14 -6.04
C SER A 51 -0.68 0.95 -5.25
N VAL A 52 0.50 1.16 -5.83
CA VAL A 52 1.54 2.01 -5.23
C VAL A 52 1.05 3.46 -5.14
N ALA A 53 0.33 3.94 -6.16
CA ALA A 53 -0.23 5.28 -6.21
C ALA A 53 -1.20 5.52 -5.04
N THR A 54 -2.14 4.60 -4.79
CA THR A 54 -3.12 4.76 -3.71
C THR A 54 -2.48 4.71 -2.32
N LEU A 55 -1.45 3.87 -2.12
CA LEU A 55 -0.66 3.87 -0.89
C LEU A 55 0.03 5.22 -0.68
N ALA A 56 0.68 5.75 -1.72
CA ALA A 56 1.39 7.01 -1.65
C ALA A 56 0.43 8.17 -1.34
N ASP A 57 -0.75 8.20 -1.95
CA ASP A 57 -1.73 9.27 -1.74
C ASP A 57 -2.37 9.20 -0.35
N TYR A 58 -2.62 8.00 0.17
CA TYR A 58 -3.04 7.81 1.56
C TYR A 58 -2.00 8.34 2.54
N ILE A 59 -0.72 7.98 2.34
CA ILE A 59 0.38 8.44 3.19
C ILE A 59 0.52 9.96 3.13
N LYS A 60 0.45 10.58 1.95
CA LYS A 60 0.50 12.05 1.80
C LYS A 60 -0.65 12.72 2.54
N THR A 61 -1.86 12.19 2.41
CA THR A 61 -3.06 12.72 3.07
C THR A 61 -2.96 12.61 4.58
N ALA A 62 -2.42 11.50 5.10
CA ALA A 62 -2.24 11.31 6.55
C ALA A 62 -1.09 12.14 7.16
N LEU A 63 -0.16 12.62 6.33
CA LEU A 63 0.95 13.50 6.74
C LEU A 63 0.62 15.00 6.58
N GLY A 64 -0.50 15.33 5.93
CA GLY A 64 -1.03 16.69 5.77
C GLY A 64 -2.24 16.96 6.66
#